data_AF-A0A2P4YKB6-F1
#
_entry.id   AF-A0A2P4YKB6-F1
#
_cell.length_a   1.000
_cell.length_b   1.000
_cell.length_c   1.000
_cell.angle_alpha   90.00
_cell.angle_beta   90.00
_cell.angle_gamma   90.00
#
_symmetry.space_group_name_H-M   'P 1'
#
loop_
_entity.id
_entity.type
_entity.pdbx_description
1 polymer ?
#
loop_
_entity_poly.entity_id
_entity_poly.type
_entity_poly.pdbx_seq_one_letter_code
_entity_poly.pdbx_strand_id
1 'polypeptide(L)'
;MPSSLLRSIRVVSAFLLLVAPTESANLRSLQVGNSGSQDQTESVGSGSYGSSVDDEVGAKHILHFSDVHLNISESLDGNESAEIPIQYGYDAPISLLTSALEYAKQVLPKPDFFLYTGDHVVHGDPSDELLAETVKVNVETMAQYFSSSGNETLNATAILGDTDTKNYTMNVTDPAMEENPTIEVVSPAWSTSLNTSNLKDLNTRGYLSYKLDEKLVLLTLNTVPYSPKHKPDTTNETDPFAQFAWLNATLSGLRIAGKFAYIAGHIPPIIDAQDGSPMWEAAYITTYKKIVMQYADVIKAQIFGHTHSIEFRLPLTTEMESQDPDEVIAADNEDQNSQLVPLFMSAAISPIFYNNPAFMVWDFDPSTYDLLDFTVYGTNISDQSLNWEMLFKASTAYNVSSLSWSEMNNFIVTAARDSAVVEQYYYNSQAQSYLQTTCEDSVCLTWYLCSMMWWTTPEDYTACLAAGSRLESSAAMSFPLPLTLLMISTILNLWLW
;
A
#
# COMPACT_ATOMS: atom_id res chain seq x y z
N MET A 1 -40.45 21.14 32.55
CA MET A 1 -39.43 20.63 33.50
C MET A 1 -39.81 19.20 33.89
N PRO A 2 -38.88 18.22 33.92
CA PRO A 2 -37.47 18.32 33.49
C PRO A 2 -37.07 17.46 32.26
N SER A 3 -36.76 16.17 32.41
CA SER A 3 -35.59 15.52 31.75
C SER A 3 -35.68 13.96 31.72
N SER A 4 -34.89 13.16 30.97
CA SER A 4 -33.90 13.29 29.86
C SER A 4 -33.54 11.84 29.38
N LEU A 5 -32.69 11.50 28.39
CA LEU A 5 -31.60 12.13 27.61
C LEU A 5 -31.65 11.60 26.16
N LEU A 6 -31.31 12.45 25.19
CA LEU A 6 -30.67 12.07 23.93
C LEU A 6 -29.44 12.98 23.80
N ARG A 7 -28.23 12.40 23.82
CA ARG A 7 -26.98 13.13 23.59
C ARG A 7 -26.42 12.76 22.24
N SER A 8 -26.49 13.69 21.30
CA SER A 8 -25.71 13.65 20.07
C SER A 8 -24.22 13.68 20.42
N ILE A 9 -23.47 12.71 19.92
CA ILE A 9 -22.00 12.79 19.90
C ILE A 9 -21.65 13.67 18.70
N ARG A 10 -21.17 14.89 18.98
CA ARG A 10 -20.40 15.68 18.01
C ARG A 10 -18.94 15.46 18.35
N VAL A 11 -18.20 14.81 17.46
CA VAL A 11 -16.74 14.82 17.50
C VAL A 11 -16.29 16.27 17.26
N VAL A 12 -15.46 16.79 18.14
CA VAL A 12 -14.87 18.13 18.01
C VAL A 12 -13.44 17.93 17.56
N SER A 13 -13.15 18.26 16.30
CA SER A 13 -11.78 18.33 15.79
C SER A 13 -11.01 19.42 16.55
N ALA A 14 -10.07 19.00 17.39
CA ALA A 14 -9.19 19.91 18.13
C ALA A 14 -7.86 20.06 17.40
N PHE A 15 -7.76 21.08 16.54
CA PHE A 15 -6.47 21.56 16.03
C PHE A 15 -5.61 22.05 17.21
N LEU A 16 -4.55 21.33 17.57
CA LEU A 16 -3.51 21.85 18.46
C LEU A 16 -2.46 22.59 17.63
N LEU A 17 -2.55 23.92 17.59
CA LEU A 17 -1.39 24.75 17.27
C LEU A 17 -0.41 24.73 18.45
N LEU A 18 0.69 23.99 18.30
CA LEU A 18 1.82 24.07 19.22
C LEU A 18 2.68 25.29 18.88
N VAL A 19 2.58 26.32 19.73
CA VAL A 19 3.44 27.50 19.69
C VAL A 19 4.80 27.16 20.29
N ALA A 20 5.86 27.25 19.49
CA ALA A 20 7.23 27.04 19.95
C ALA A 20 7.68 28.16 20.93
N PRO A 21 8.33 27.84 22.06
CA PRO A 21 8.98 28.83 22.90
C PRO A 21 10.36 29.19 22.32
N THR A 22 10.57 30.49 22.09
CA THR A 22 11.87 31.04 21.74
C THR A 22 12.78 31.11 22.96
N GLU A 23 13.92 30.40 22.98
CA GLU A 23 15.05 30.76 23.83
C GLU A 23 16.34 30.85 23.02
N SER A 24 17.05 31.96 23.21
CA SER A 24 18.31 32.29 22.59
C SER A 24 19.48 31.94 23.52
N ALA A 25 20.43 31.13 23.04
CA ALA A 25 21.69 30.87 23.73
C ALA A 25 22.88 31.20 22.81
N ASN A 26 23.80 32.01 23.31
CA ASN A 26 24.93 32.51 22.54
C ASN A 26 26.06 31.48 22.38
N LEU A 27 26.63 31.47 21.18
CA LEU A 27 27.98 31.02 20.82
C LEU A 27 28.99 30.94 21.97
N ARG A 28 29.66 29.78 22.09
CA ARG A 28 31.11 29.73 22.36
C ARG A 28 31.80 28.68 21.50
N SER A 29 32.84 29.13 20.81
CA SER A 29 33.77 28.30 20.06
C SER A 29 34.60 27.41 20.97
N LEU A 30 34.93 26.20 20.49
CA LEU A 30 36.08 25.44 20.97
C LEU A 30 36.96 25.05 19.78
N GLN A 31 38.27 25.15 20.00
CA GLN A 31 39.28 25.12 18.94
C GLN A 31 39.74 23.71 18.59
N VAL A 32 40.18 23.59 17.34
CA VAL A 32 41.02 22.50 16.82
C VAL A 32 42.15 22.13 17.80
N GLY A 33 42.23 20.86 18.15
CA GLY A 33 43.35 20.24 18.86
C GLY A 33 43.90 19.06 18.05
N ASN A 34 45.03 19.26 17.37
CA ASN A 34 45.69 18.23 16.57
C ASN A 34 46.78 17.53 17.41
N SER A 35 46.68 16.21 17.59
CA SER A 35 47.79 15.38 18.08
C SER A 35 47.60 13.92 17.67
N GLY A 36 48.45 13.41 16.79
CA GLY A 36 48.50 12.00 16.44
C GLY A 36 49.55 11.22 17.23
N SER A 37 49.32 9.91 17.41
CA SER A 37 50.35 8.91 17.68
C SER A 37 49.91 7.55 17.09
N GLN A 38 50.88 6.73 16.68
CA GLN A 38 50.68 5.54 15.84
C GLN A 38 50.37 4.25 16.61
N ASP A 39 50.03 3.22 15.84
CA ASP A 39 50.01 1.77 16.13
C ASP A 39 49.03 1.30 17.23
N GLN A 40 48.17 0.31 16.98
CA GLN A 40 48.53 -1.01 16.44
C GLN A 40 47.49 -1.65 15.50
N THR A 41 47.99 -2.57 14.68
CA THR A 41 47.21 -3.44 13.80
C THR A 41 46.56 -4.60 14.55
N GLU A 42 45.26 -4.84 14.35
CA GLU A 42 44.68 -6.17 14.49
C GLU A 42 43.53 -6.36 13.49
N SER A 43 43.53 -7.50 12.80
CA SER A 43 42.60 -7.81 11.71
C SER A 43 41.37 -8.56 12.22
N VAL A 44 40.17 -8.09 11.90
CA VAL A 44 38.94 -8.89 11.98
C VAL A 44 38.18 -8.76 10.65
N GLY A 45 37.65 -9.87 10.16
CA GLY A 45 37.27 -10.03 8.75
C GLY A 45 36.01 -9.29 8.33
N SER A 46 35.99 -8.88 7.06
CA SER A 46 34.81 -8.39 6.35
C SER A 46 33.79 -9.52 6.15
N GLY A 47 32.78 -9.59 7.02
CA GLY A 47 31.59 -10.39 6.79
C GLY A 47 30.73 -9.76 5.70
N SER A 48 30.68 -10.38 4.53
CA SER A 48 29.78 -10.00 3.45
C SER A 48 28.35 -10.45 3.81
N TYR A 49 27.49 -9.53 4.22
CA TYR A 49 26.05 -9.77 4.27
C TYR A 49 25.47 -9.73 2.85
N GLY A 50 25.50 -10.89 2.18
CA GLY A 50 24.76 -11.09 0.95
C GLY A 50 23.31 -11.44 1.29
N SER A 51 22.44 -10.43 1.34
CA SER A 51 20.99 -10.62 1.33
C SER A 51 20.55 -10.91 -0.12
N SER A 52 20.85 -12.10 -0.62
CA SER A 52 20.19 -12.60 -1.83
C SER A 52 18.71 -12.80 -1.54
N VAL A 53 17.85 -12.42 -2.48
CA VAL A 53 16.48 -12.95 -2.55
C VAL A 53 16.59 -14.47 -2.46
N ASP A 54 15.86 -15.09 -1.54
CA ASP A 54 15.76 -16.55 -1.50
C ASP A 54 14.96 -16.99 -2.73
N ASP A 55 15.69 -17.36 -3.79
CA ASP A 55 15.15 -17.91 -5.04
C ASP A 55 14.32 -19.17 -4.72
N GLU A 56 13.00 -19.04 -4.60
CA GLU A 56 12.11 -20.15 -4.99
C GLU A 56 12.42 -20.46 -6.45
N VAL A 57 13.08 -21.60 -6.67
CA VAL A 57 13.77 -21.92 -7.93
C VAL A 57 12.80 -21.93 -9.12
N GLY A 58 12.69 -20.79 -9.79
CA GLY A 58 11.83 -20.58 -10.95
C GLY A 58 10.75 -19.51 -10.82
N ALA A 59 10.59 -18.83 -9.67
CA ALA A 59 9.71 -17.66 -9.57
C ALA A 59 10.16 -16.54 -10.52
N LYS A 60 9.22 -15.68 -10.93
CA LYS A 60 9.46 -14.41 -11.63
C LYS A 60 9.17 -13.24 -10.69
N HIS A 61 9.78 -12.09 -10.97
CA HIS A 61 9.74 -10.96 -10.02
C HIS A 61 9.21 -9.66 -10.63
N ILE A 62 8.28 -9.01 -9.92
CA ILE A 62 7.85 -7.63 -10.18
C ILE A 62 8.56 -6.71 -9.19
N LEU A 63 9.32 -5.74 -9.68
CA LEU A 63 9.76 -4.61 -8.86
C LEU A 63 8.66 -3.54 -8.88
N HIS A 64 8.19 -3.10 -7.71
CA HIS A 64 7.04 -2.20 -7.60
C HIS A 64 7.35 -1.00 -6.71
N PHE A 65 7.14 0.18 -7.29
CA PHE A 65 7.21 1.48 -6.65
C PHE A 65 5.84 2.16 -6.73
N SER A 66 5.49 2.99 -5.76
CA SER A 66 4.26 3.79 -5.79
C SER A 66 4.44 5.05 -4.94
N ASP A 67 3.55 6.03 -5.12
CA ASP A 67 3.33 7.13 -4.16
C ASP A 67 4.67 7.81 -3.80
N VAL A 68 5.44 8.20 -4.83
CA VAL A 68 6.71 8.91 -4.63
C VAL A 68 6.46 10.33 -4.20
N HIS A 69 5.44 10.98 -4.76
CA HIS A 69 5.16 12.40 -4.56
C HIS A 69 6.43 13.24 -4.66
N LEU A 70 7.10 13.21 -5.81
CA LEU A 70 8.41 13.81 -5.96
C LEU A 70 8.32 15.32 -5.69
N ASN A 71 9.07 15.77 -4.70
CA ASN A 71 9.18 17.17 -4.31
C ASN A 71 10.38 17.78 -5.04
N ILE A 72 10.11 18.71 -5.97
CA ILE A 72 11.10 19.53 -6.69
C ILE A 72 10.80 21.01 -6.46
N SER A 73 11.79 21.89 -6.67
CA SER A 73 11.62 23.32 -6.44
C SER A 73 10.55 23.93 -7.38
N GLU A 74 9.70 24.81 -6.85
CA GLU A 74 8.74 25.59 -7.64
C GLU A 74 9.41 26.46 -8.72
N SER A 75 10.71 26.76 -8.57
CA SER A 75 11.51 27.47 -9.59
C SER A 75 11.93 26.59 -10.78
N LEU A 76 11.75 25.27 -10.66
CA LEU A 76 12.27 24.24 -11.54
C LEU A 76 13.81 24.18 -11.63
N ASP A 77 14.52 24.81 -10.70
CA ASP A 77 15.98 24.66 -10.59
C ASP A 77 16.35 23.31 -9.93
N GLY A 78 17.19 22.54 -10.63
CA GLY A 78 17.63 21.22 -10.17
C GLY A 78 18.59 21.25 -8.97
N ASN A 79 19.29 22.36 -8.71
CA ASN A 79 20.15 22.50 -7.54
C ASN A 79 19.30 22.79 -6.30
N GLU A 80 18.33 23.71 -6.40
CA GLU A 80 17.34 23.94 -5.33
C GLU A 80 16.57 22.65 -5.00
N SER A 81 16.18 21.89 -6.02
CA SER A 81 15.53 20.58 -5.86
C SER A 81 16.41 19.54 -5.15
N ALA A 82 17.73 19.59 -5.35
CA ALA A 82 18.69 18.72 -4.68
C ALA A 82 19.01 19.13 -3.23
N GLU A 83 18.68 20.36 -2.84
CA GLU A 83 18.83 20.87 -1.46
C GLU A 83 17.60 20.57 -0.57
N ILE A 84 16.51 20.03 -1.12
CA ILE A 84 15.30 19.67 -0.35
C ILE A 84 15.65 18.51 0.62
N PRO A 85 15.44 18.70 1.95
CA PRO A 85 15.83 17.72 2.95
C PRO A 85 14.86 16.53 3.02
N ILE A 86 15.40 15.36 3.38
CA ILE A 86 14.59 14.17 3.70
C ILE A 86 14.04 14.32 5.12
N GLN A 87 12.72 14.27 5.28
CA GLN A 87 12.05 14.44 6.57
C GLN A 87 10.66 13.78 6.57
N TYR A 88 10.30 13.08 7.66
CA TYR A 88 8.92 12.62 7.87
C TYR A 88 7.94 13.80 7.96
N GLY A 89 6.70 13.61 7.48
CA GLY A 89 5.70 14.68 7.40
C GLY A 89 5.85 15.58 6.17
N TYR A 90 6.78 15.24 5.27
CA TYR A 90 7.01 15.89 3.98
C TYR A 90 7.17 14.84 2.88
N ASP A 91 6.91 15.25 1.65
CA ASP A 91 7.04 14.42 0.45
C ASP A 91 8.50 14.20 0.01
N ALA A 92 8.72 13.16 -0.80
CA ALA A 92 10.06 12.65 -1.09
C ALA A 92 10.88 13.62 -1.98
N PRO A 93 12.07 14.09 -1.54
CA PRO A 93 13.00 14.75 -2.45
C PRO A 93 13.65 13.74 -3.40
N ILE A 94 14.21 14.24 -4.50
CA ILE A 94 14.89 13.42 -5.52
C ILE A 94 16.00 12.51 -4.96
N SER A 95 16.67 12.94 -3.89
CA SER A 95 17.69 12.17 -3.19
C SER A 95 17.16 10.88 -2.55
N LEU A 96 15.93 10.90 -2.02
CA LEU A 96 15.28 9.72 -1.44
C LEU A 96 14.86 8.72 -2.52
N LEU A 97 14.23 9.20 -3.61
CA LEU A 97 13.89 8.36 -4.77
C LEU A 97 15.14 7.71 -5.37
N THR A 98 16.21 8.49 -5.56
CA THR A 98 17.48 8.00 -6.13
C THR A 98 18.09 6.92 -5.24
N SER A 99 18.13 7.13 -3.92
CA SER A 99 18.61 6.16 -2.94
C SER A 99 17.80 4.85 -2.95
N ALA A 100 16.47 4.95 -3.05
CA ALA A 100 15.59 3.78 -3.18
C ALA A 100 15.87 2.97 -4.45
N LEU A 101 16.02 3.65 -5.59
CA LEU A 101 16.32 3.01 -6.88
C LEU A 101 17.73 2.39 -6.92
N GLU A 102 18.73 3.03 -6.30
CA GLU A 102 20.09 2.48 -6.12
C GLU A 102 20.09 1.19 -5.31
N TYR A 103 19.31 1.13 -4.23
CA TYR A 103 19.17 -0.09 -3.43
C TYR A 103 18.35 -1.16 -4.14
N ALA A 104 17.22 -0.81 -4.74
CA ALA A 104 16.42 -1.73 -5.55
C ALA A 104 17.24 -2.35 -6.70
N LYS A 105 18.18 -1.61 -7.29
CA LYS A 105 19.09 -2.12 -8.33
C LYS A 105 20.11 -3.13 -7.80
N GLN A 106 20.44 -3.10 -6.50
CA GLN A 106 21.29 -4.09 -5.84
C GLN A 106 20.49 -5.36 -5.49
N VAL A 107 19.26 -5.19 -4.98
CA VAL A 107 18.34 -6.29 -4.64
C VAL A 107 17.91 -7.07 -5.88
N LEU A 108 17.37 -6.38 -6.89
CA LEU A 108 16.79 -6.97 -8.08
C LEU A 108 17.27 -6.20 -9.33
N PRO A 109 18.51 -6.46 -9.81
CA PRO A 109 19.10 -5.70 -10.91
C PRO A 109 18.35 -5.82 -12.25
N LYS A 110 17.55 -6.89 -12.40
CA LYS A 110 16.77 -7.23 -13.60
C LYS A 110 15.44 -7.87 -13.19
N PRO A 111 14.41 -7.09 -12.82
CA PRO A 111 13.06 -7.63 -12.65
C PRO A 111 12.51 -8.11 -13.99
N ASP A 112 11.59 -9.08 -13.99
CA ASP A 112 10.79 -9.43 -15.17
C ASP A 112 9.87 -8.27 -15.56
N PHE A 113 9.44 -7.49 -14.58
CA PHE A 113 8.48 -6.41 -14.74
C PHE A 113 8.71 -5.27 -13.72
N PHE A 114 8.60 -4.01 -14.13
CA PHE A 114 8.77 -2.84 -13.27
C PHE A 114 7.45 -2.05 -13.22
N LEU A 115 6.69 -2.15 -12.14
CA LEU A 115 5.40 -1.50 -11.97
C LEU A 115 5.56 -0.15 -11.26
N TYR A 116 4.81 0.88 -11.71
CA TYR A 116 4.60 2.10 -10.93
C TYR A 116 3.12 2.51 -10.94
N THR A 117 2.52 2.63 -9.75
CA THR A 117 1.05 2.80 -9.58
C THR A 117 0.57 4.24 -9.37
N GLY A 118 1.34 5.25 -9.78
CA GLY A 118 0.90 6.66 -9.82
C GLY A 118 1.32 7.50 -8.62
N ASP A 119 0.79 8.71 -8.56
CA ASP A 119 1.18 9.79 -7.64
C ASP A 119 2.68 10.07 -7.70
N HIS A 120 3.07 10.62 -8.85
CA HIS A 120 4.42 11.12 -9.09
C HIS A 120 4.68 12.47 -8.42
N VAL A 121 3.64 13.25 -8.09
CA VAL A 121 3.75 14.68 -7.77
C VAL A 121 3.48 14.96 -6.29
N VAL A 122 4.25 15.91 -5.73
CA VAL A 122 4.08 16.47 -4.38
C VAL A 122 2.61 16.84 -4.06
N HIS A 123 2.19 16.59 -2.82
CA HIS A 123 0.89 16.99 -2.30
C HIS A 123 0.69 18.51 -2.36
N GLY A 124 -0.44 18.95 -2.92
CA GLY A 124 -0.81 20.36 -2.96
C GLY A 124 -1.70 20.72 -4.14
N ASP A 125 -1.48 21.91 -4.71
CA ASP A 125 -2.12 22.40 -5.93
C ASP A 125 -1.04 23.05 -6.84
N PRO A 126 -0.12 22.23 -7.40
CA PRO A 126 1.00 22.72 -8.20
C PRO A 126 0.55 23.36 -9.52
N SER A 127 1.41 24.18 -10.15
CA SER A 127 1.16 24.69 -11.50
C SER A 127 1.21 23.55 -12.53
N ASP A 128 0.61 23.72 -13.72
CA ASP A 128 0.69 22.68 -14.77
C ASP A 128 2.14 22.42 -15.21
N GLU A 129 2.98 23.46 -15.15
CA GLU A 129 4.41 23.38 -15.50
C GLU A 129 5.19 22.56 -14.46
N LEU A 130 4.94 22.81 -13.17
CA LEU A 130 5.54 22.03 -12.07
C LEU A 130 5.05 20.58 -12.09
N LEU A 131 3.75 20.37 -12.30
CA LEU A 131 3.13 19.06 -12.37
C LEU A 131 3.73 18.24 -13.53
N ALA A 132 3.79 18.81 -14.74
CA ALA A 132 4.39 18.16 -15.92
C ALA A 132 5.88 17.84 -15.74
N GLU A 133 6.68 18.79 -15.24
CA GLU A 133 8.11 18.57 -15.04
C GLU A 133 8.38 17.56 -13.91
N THR A 134 7.56 17.53 -12.85
CA THR A 134 7.69 16.56 -11.75
C THR A 134 7.44 15.12 -12.22
N VAL A 135 6.35 14.88 -12.97
CA VAL A 135 6.08 13.56 -13.57
C VAL A 135 7.24 13.15 -14.49
N LYS A 136 7.71 14.06 -15.35
CA LYS A 136 8.84 13.83 -16.25
C LYS A 136 10.12 13.48 -15.50
N VAL A 137 10.53 14.25 -14.48
CA VAL A 137 11.74 13.98 -13.70
C VAL A 137 11.63 12.64 -12.97
N ASN A 138 10.47 12.30 -12.40
CA ASN A 138 10.28 11.00 -11.73
C ASN A 138 10.40 9.84 -12.73
N VAL A 139 9.68 9.90 -13.86
CA VAL A 139 9.73 8.88 -14.93
C VAL A 139 11.15 8.74 -15.52
N GLU A 140 11.82 9.85 -15.84
CA GLU A 140 13.20 9.85 -16.35
C GLU A 140 14.21 9.34 -15.31
N THR A 141 13.98 9.54 -14.01
CA THR A 141 14.84 9.02 -12.94
C THR A 141 14.69 7.50 -12.82
N MET A 142 13.46 6.98 -12.74
CA MET A 142 13.21 5.53 -12.78
C MET A 142 13.79 4.90 -14.06
N ALA A 143 13.67 5.59 -15.20
CA ALA A 143 14.21 5.16 -16.48
C ALA A 143 15.73 4.95 -16.45
N GLN A 144 16.49 5.81 -15.78
CA GLN A 144 17.96 5.71 -15.70
C GLN A 144 18.41 4.40 -15.03
N TYR A 145 17.68 3.95 -14.00
CA TYR A 145 18.02 2.73 -13.26
C TYR A 145 17.56 1.46 -13.97
N PHE A 146 16.39 1.45 -14.61
CA PHE A 146 15.78 0.21 -15.10
C PHE A 146 15.67 0.06 -16.63
N SER A 147 15.72 1.13 -17.45
CA SER A 147 15.54 1.02 -18.92
C SER A 147 16.66 0.31 -19.69
N SER A 148 17.82 0.10 -19.06
CA SER A 148 19.08 -0.24 -19.74
C SER A 148 19.18 -1.68 -20.28
N SER A 149 18.13 -2.50 -20.14
CA SER A 149 18.03 -3.88 -20.66
C SER A 149 17.49 -4.01 -22.09
N GLY A 150 16.92 -2.94 -22.65
CA GLY A 150 16.46 -2.88 -24.05
C GLY A 150 14.93 -2.81 -24.21
N ASN A 151 14.44 -1.65 -24.66
CA ASN A 151 13.09 -1.32 -25.16
C ASN A 151 11.83 -1.70 -24.34
N GLU A 152 11.91 -2.53 -23.31
CA GLU A 152 10.75 -3.06 -22.57
C GLU A 152 11.01 -3.07 -21.05
N THR A 153 11.66 -2.03 -20.51
CA THR A 153 12.01 -1.96 -19.06
C THR A 153 11.63 -0.63 -18.41
N LEU A 154 10.46 -0.10 -18.82
CA LEU A 154 9.69 0.97 -18.18
C LEU A 154 8.19 0.60 -18.09
N ASN A 155 7.91 -0.71 -18.07
CA ASN A 155 6.62 -1.24 -18.48
C ASN A 155 5.52 -0.90 -17.46
N ALA A 156 4.58 -0.04 -17.84
CA ALA A 156 3.51 0.47 -16.96
C ALA A 156 3.98 1.35 -15.80
N THR A 157 4.75 2.40 -16.14
CA THR A 157 4.87 3.61 -15.30
C THR A 157 3.83 4.69 -15.61
N ALA A 158 3.02 4.51 -16.67
CA ALA A 158 1.91 5.40 -17.01
C ALA A 158 0.62 4.91 -16.35
N ILE A 159 0.50 5.16 -15.04
CA ILE A 159 -0.70 5.02 -14.22
C ILE A 159 -0.88 6.35 -13.49
N LEU A 160 -2.05 6.96 -13.59
CA LEU A 160 -2.31 8.27 -13.00
C LEU A 160 -2.91 8.10 -11.60
N GLY A 161 -2.29 8.75 -10.61
CA GLY A 161 -2.90 9.02 -9.32
C GLY A 161 -3.58 10.38 -9.26
N ASP A 162 -4.13 10.74 -8.10
CA ASP A 162 -4.85 12.00 -7.93
C ASP A 162 -3.96 13.22 -7.80
N THR A 163 -2.72 13.10 -7.31
CA THR A 163 -1.73 14.21 -7.30
C THR A 163 -1.09 14.44 -8.67
N ASP A 164 -1.16 13.45 -9.56
CA ASP A 164 -0.90 13.63 -11.00
C ASP A 164 -2.00 14.47 -11.69
N THR A 165 -2.97 14.97 -10.92
CA THR A 165 -3.96 15.97 -11.31
C THR A 165 -4.02 17.11 -10.28
N LYS A 166 -4.62 18.23 -10.64
CA LYS A 166 -4.88 19.30 -9.67
C LYS A 166 -6.07 18.95 -8.79
N ASN A 167 -5.82 18.44 -7.58
CA ASN A 167 -6.85 18.24 -6.55
C ASN A 167 -8.05 17.41 -7.07
N TYR A 168 -7.74 16.21 -7.60
CA TYR A 168 -8.69 15.27 -8.21
C TYR A 168 -9.48 15.83 -9.42
N THR A 169 -8.95 16.84 -10.13
CA THR A 169 -9.67 17.51 -11.22
C THR A 169 -9.32 16.90 -12.58
N MET A 170 -10.20 16.04 -13.09
CA MET A 170 -10.12 15.46 -14.44
C MET A 170 -11.50 15.50 -15.10
N ASN A 171 -11.65 16.22 -16.22
CA ASN A 171 -12.92 16.17 -16.95
C ASN A 171 -13.09 14.78 -17.58
N VAL A 172 -14.26 14.16 -17.46
CA VAL A 172 -14.57 12.91 -18.19
C VAL A 172 -14.97 13.29 -19.63
N THR A 173 -14.02 13.18 -20.56
CA THR A 173 -14.20 13.41 -22.00
C THR A 173 -14.66 12.15 -22.73
N ASP A 174 -15.14 12.27 -23.97
CA ASP A 174 -15.45 11.11 -24.83
C ASP A 174 -14.16 10.60 -25.52
N PRO A 175 -13.62 9.42 -25.18
CA PRO A 175 -12.36 8.92 -25.74
C PRO A 175 -12.39 8.64 -27.24
N ALA A 176 -13.58 8.57 -27.84
CA ALA A 176 -13.74 8.40 -29.29
C ALA A 176 -13.64 9.73 -30.06
N MET A 177 -13.76 10.87 -29.36
CA MET A 177 -13.87 12.21 -29.97
C MET A 177 -12.65 13.09 -29.70
N GLU A 178 -12.10 13.07 -28.49
CA GLU A 178 -11.06 14.02 -28.07
C GLU A 178 -10.03 13.42 -27.10
N GLU A 179 -8.85 14.04 -27.05
CA GLU A 179 -7.82 13.79 -26.03
C GLU A 179 -8.14 14.61 -24.77
N ASN A 180 -7.73 14.11 -23.62
CA ASN A 180 -8.11 14.68 -22.33
C ASN A 180 -7.11 15.76 -21.88
N PRO A 181 -7.55 17.02 -21.69
CA PRO A 181 -6.63 18.12 -21.43
C PRO A 181 -5.94 18.04 -20.07
N THR A 182 -6.47 17.30 -19.08
CA THR A 182 -5.76 17.03 -17.82
C THR A 182 -4.62 16.03 -18.06
N ILE A 183 -4.87 14.97 -18.81
CA ILE A 183 -3.88 13.91 -19.07
C ILE A 183 -2.77 14.43 -20.00
N GLU A 184 -3.10 15.26 -20.99
CA GLU A 184 -2.13 15.89 -21.90
C GLU A 184 -1.09 16.78 -21.21
N VAL A 185 -1.32 17.25 -19.97
CA VAL A 185 -0.32 17.98 -19.17
C VAL A 185 0.88 17.08 -18.84
N VAL A 186 0.60 15.83 -18.44
CA VAL A 186 1.60 14.89 -17.89
C VAL A 186 2.07 13.84 -18.89
N SER A 187 1.22 13.48 -19.86
CA SER A 187 1.51 12.41 -20.80
C SER A 187 2.80 12.56 -21.63
N PRO A 188 3.33 13.77 -21.92
CA PRO A 188 4.62 13.92 -22.59
C PRO A 188 5.79 13.23 -21.88
N ALA A 189 5.72 12.99 -20.56
CA ALA A 189 6.72 12.25 -19.79
C ALA A 189 6.99 10.84 -20.35
N TRP A 190 5.96 10.19 -20.91
CA TRP A 190 6.07 8.85 -21.49
C TRP A 190 6.19 8.85 -23.03
N SER A 191 6.41 10.01 -23.66
CA SER A 191 6.51 10.13 -25.12
C SER A 191 7.65 9.32 -25.76
N THR A 192 8.65 8.92 -24.97
CA THR A 192 9.79 8.09 -25.40
C THR A 192 9.63 6.60 -25.06
N SER A 193 8.82 6.27 -24.05
CA SER A 193 8.62 4.89 -23.56
C SER A 193 7.36 4.22 -24.11
N LEU A 194 6.33 5.00 -24.44
CA LEU A 194 5.10 4.51 -25.08
C LEU A 194 5.15 4.67 -26.60
N ASN A 195 4.65 3.66 -27.31
CA ASN A 195 4.38 3.78 -28.74
C ASN A 195 3.20 4.74 -28.99
N THR A 196 3.10 5.28 -30.21
CA THR A 196 2.08 6.28 -30.59
C THR A 196 0.63 5.84 -30.32
N SER A 197 0.31 4.54 -30.39
CA SER A 197 -1.04 4.04 -30.07
C SER A 197 -1.29 4.07 -28.56
N ASN A 198 -0.33 3.60 -27.76
CA ASN A 198 -0.44 3.62 -26.30
C ASN A 198 -0.43 5.05 -25.75
N LEU A 199 0.36 5.96 -26.31
CA LEU A 199 0.36 7.36 -25.88
C LEU A 199 -0.98 8.04 -26.22
N LYS A 200 -1.54 7.77 -27.40
CA LYS A 200 -2.89 8.26 -27.75
C LYS A 200 -3.95 7.71 -26.81
N ASP A 201 -3.91 6.41 -26.52
CA ASP A 201 -4.82 5.77 -25.58
C ASP A 201 -4.65 6.30 -24.15
N LEU A 202 -3.43 6.65 -23.73
CA LEU A 202 -3.23 7.36 -22.47
C LEU A 202 -3.96 8.71 -22.51
N ASN A 203 -3.70 9.52 -23.55
CA ASN A 203 -4.31 10.84 -23.70
C ASN A 203 -5.83 10.82 -23.74
N THR A 204 -6.48 9.87 -24.42
CA THR A 204 -7.95 9.87 -24.56
C THR A 204 -8.70 9.30 -23.35
N ARG A 205 -8.08 8.41 -22.56
CA ARG A 205 -8.79 7.62 -21.54
C ARG A 205 -8.02 7.35 -20.24
N GLY A 206 -6.69 7.46 -20.24
CA GLY A 206 -5.84 7.32 -19.04
C GLY A 206 -5.53 5.88 -18.61
N TYR A 207 -5.97 4.87 -19.37
CA TYR A 207 -5.84 3.46 -19.01
C TYR A 207 -5.37 2.60 -20.18
N LEU A 208 -4.54 1.59 -19.91
CA LEU A 208 -3.72 0.90 -20.92
C LEU A 208 -3.68 -0.62 -20.72
N SER A 209 -3.18 -1.33 -21.73
CA SER A 209 -2.84 -2.75 -21.62
C SER A 209 -1.41 -3.02 -22.09
N TYR A 210 -0.69 -3.82 -21.32
CA TYR A 210 0.70 -4.19 -21.56
C TYR A 210 0.81 -5.71 -21.63
N LYS A 211 1.37 -6.24 -22.72
CA LYS A 211 1.71 -7.67 -22.80
C LYS A 211 2.96 -7.91 -21.96
N LEU A 212 2.84 -8.67 -20.88
CA LEU A 212 3.97 -9.02 -20.01
C LEU A 212 4.61 -10.36 -20.43
N ASP A 213 3.80 -11.29 -20.94
CA ASP A 213 4.23 -12.60 -21.42
C ASP A 213 3.33 -13.02 -22.61
N GLU A 214 3.55 -14.17 -23.23
CA GLU A 214 2.65 -14.70 -24.26
C GLU A 214 1.23 -14.94 -23.74
N LYS A 215 1.07 -15.24 -22.44
CA LYS A 215 -0.22 -15.49 -21.80
C LYS A 215 -0.62 -14.47 -20.74
N LEU A 216 0.26 -13.57 -20.29
CA LEU A 216 -0.04 -12.59 -19.25
C LEU A 216 -0.12 -11.17 -19.82
N VAL A 217 -1.18 -10.46 -19.46
CA VAL A 217 -1.40 -9.05 -19.82
C VAL A 217 -1.67 -8.25 -18.55
N LEU A 218 -0.98 -7.14 -18.35
CA LEU A 218 -1.37 -6.14 -17.35
C LEU A 218 -2.40 -5.19 -17.95
N LEU A 219 -3.46 -4.94 -17.20
CA LEU A 219 -4.48 -3.92 -17.46
C LEU A 219 -4.28 -2.82 -16.41
N THR A 220 -3.87 -1.63 -16.83
CA THR A 220 -3.83 -0.47 -15.93
C THR A 220 -5.15 0.27 -15.99
N LEU A 221 -5.56 0.88 -14.88
CA LEU A 221 -6.82 1.61 -14.74
C LEU A 221 -6.57 3.09 -14.39
N ASN A 222 -7.38 3.96 -14.98
CA ASN A 222 -7.56 5.34 -14.56
C ASN A 222 -8.60 5.36 -13.44
N THR A 223 -8.15 5.46 -12.19
CA THR A 223 -9.01 5.33 -11.01
C THR A 223 -9.47 6.68 -10.44
N VAL A 224 -8.86 7.78 -10.90
CA VAL A 224 -9.16 9.15 -10.43
C VAL A 224 -10.65 9.52 -10.59
N PRO A 225 -11.34 9.20 -11.70
CA PRO A 225 -12.78 9.46 -11.88
C PRO A 225 -13.71 8.73 -10.92
N TYR A 226 -13.21 7.72 -10.20
CA TYR A 226 -14.01 6.93 -9.27
C TYR A 226 -14.04 7.48 -7.85
N SER A 227 -13.12 8.40 -7.51
CA SER A 227 -13.04 8.97 -6.17
C SER A 227 -14.22 9.88 -5.83
N PRO A 228 -14.81 9.80 -4.62
CA PRO A 228 -15.78 10.79 -4.13
C PRO A 228 -15.22 12.23 -4.03
N LYS A 229 -13.90 12.41 -4.12
CA LYS A 229 -13.21 13.71 -4.15
C LYS A 229 -13.12 14.31 -5.57
N HIS A 230 -13.48 13.53 -6.60
CA HIS A 230 -13.30 13.86 -8.01
C HIS A 230 -14.04 15.13 -8.45
N LYS A 231 -13.44 15.89 -9.37
CA LYS A 231 -13.99 17.14 -9.90
C LYS A 231 -13.95 17.16 -11.44
N PRO A 232 -15.08 17.35 -12.13
CA PRO A 232 -16.44 17.47 -11.61
C PRO A 232 -16.95 16.15 -10.98
N ASP A 233 -17.98 16.26 -10.14
CA ASP A 233 -18.68 15.11 -9.53
C ASP A 233 -19.15 14.11 -10.59
N THR A 234 -18.69 12.87 -10.48
CA THR A 234 -18.94 11.76 -11.40
C THR A 234 -20.07 10.82 -10.96
N THR A 235 -20.73 11.03 -9.82
CA THR A 235 -21.77 10.12 -9.27
C THR A 235 -22.92 9.77 -10.21
N ASN A 236 -23.17 10.58 -11.26
CA ASN A 236 -24.19 10.33 -12.28
C ASN A 236 -23.64 9.64 -13.56
N GLU A 237 -22.33 9.55 -13.73
CA GLU A 237 -21.67 8.84 -14.83
C GLU A 237 -21.54 7.36 -14.47
N THR A 238 -22.14 6.46 -15.25
CA THR A 238 -22.12 5.02 -14.92
C THR A 238 -20.83 4.31 -15.32
N ASP A 239 -20.10 4.86 -16.29
CA ASP A 239 -18.84 4.29 -16.77
C ASP A 239 -17.91 5.39 -17.32
N PRO A 240 -17.25 6.18 -16.45
CA PRO A 240 -16.25 7.16 -16.86
C PRO A 240 -15.24 6.62 -17.88
N PHE A 241 -15.05 7.36 -18.98
CA PHE A 241 -14.22 6.98 -20.12
C PHE A 241 -14.54 5.61 -20.77
N ALA A 242 -15.70 4.99 -20.49
CA ALA A 242 -16.05 3.63 -20.90
C ALA A 242 -15.06 2.53 -20.40
N GLN A 243 -14.43 2.76 -19.24
CA GLN A 243 -13.41 1.87 -18.68
C GLN A 243 -13.94 0.51 -18.26
N PHE A 244 -15.11 0.42 -17.62
CA PHE A 244 -15.71 -0.87 -17.23
C PHE A 244 -16.16 -1.67 -18.45
N ALA A 245 -16.74 -1.03 -19.46
CA ALA A 245 -17.06 -1.65 -20.74
C ALA A 245 -15.81 -2.23 -21.43
N TRP A 246 -14.71 -1.47 -21.45
CA TRP A 246 -13.41 -1.93 -21.96
C TRP A 246 -12.83 -3.08 -21.13
N LEU A 247 -12.84 -2.98 -19.80
CA LEU A 247 -12.27 -3.98 -18.90
C LEU A 247 -12.99 -5.32 -19.06
N ASN A 248 -14.32 -5.32 -19.02
CA ASN A 248 -15.16 -6.50 -19.24
C ASN A 248 -14.93 -7.11 -20.64
N ALA A 249 -14.86 -6.29 -21.69
CA ALA A 249 -14.59 -6.78 -23.04
C ALA A 249 -13.17 -7.39 -23.17
N THR A 250 -12.17 -6.77 -22.54
CA THR A 250 -10.78 -7.21 -22.57
C THR A 250 -10.59 -8.53 -21.82
N LEU A 251 -11.12 -8.64 -20.60
CA LEU A 251 -11.08 -9.88 -19.80
C LEU A 251 -11.83 -11.03 -20.50
N SER A 252 -12.96 -10.74 -21.15
CA SER A 252 -13.67 -11.71 -22.00
C SER A 252 -12.79 -12.22 -23.15
N GLY A 253 -12.10 -11.31 -23.84
CA GLY A 253 -11.15 -11.66 -24.91
C GLY A 253 -9.97 -12.50 -24.42
N LEU A 254 -9.41 -12.16 -23.25
CA LEU A 254 -8.32 -12.93 -22.61
C LEU A 254 -8.78 -14.35 -22.25
N ARG A 255 -9.98 -14.52 -21.65
CA ARG A 255 -10.56 -15.85 -21.38
C ARG A 255 -10.66 -16.69 -22.65
N ILE A 256 -11.23 -16.13 -23.72
CA ILE A 256 -11.40 -16.83 -25.01
C ILE A 256 -10.04 -17.22 -25.61
N ALA A 257 -9.01 -16.41 -25.40
CA ALA A 257 -7.65 -16.66 -25.86
C ALA A 257 -6.83 -17.60 -24.96
N GLY A 258 -7.36 -18.03 -23.81
CA GLY A 258 -6.60 -18.83 -22.83
C GLY A 258 -5.44 -18.04 -22.19
N LYS A 259 -5.67 -16.75 -21.92
CA LYS A 259 -4.73 -15.80 -21.32
C LYS A 259 -5.24 -15.26 -19.99
N PHE A 260 -4.33 -14.71 -19.20
CA PHE A 260 -4.55 -14.18 -17.86
C PHE A 260 -4.31 -12.68 -17.79
N ALA A 261 -4.84 -12.06 -16.74
CA ALA A 261 -4.76 -10.63 -16.47
C ALA A 261 -4.18 -10.32 -15.09
N TYR A 262 -3.28 -9.35 -15.02
CA TYR A 262 -3.08 -8.54 -13.82
C TYR A 262 -3.86 -7.25 -13.98
N ILE A 263 -4.38 -6.71 -12.88
CA ILE A 263 -4.99 -5.39 -12.83
C ILE A 263 -4.15 -4.51 -11.92
N ALA A 264 -3.81 -3.31 -12.37
CA ALA A 264 -3.21 -2.27 -11.53
C ALA A 264 -3.95 -0.93 -11.68
N GLY A 265 -3.96 -0.13 -10.62
CA GLY A 265 -4.49 1.23 -10.61
C GLY A 265 -3.85 2.03 -9.48
N HIS A 266 -4.25 3.28 -9.32
CA HIS A 266 -3.75 4.10 -8.21
C HIS A 266 -4.67 3.97 -6.98
N ILE A 267 -5.81 4.67 -7.01
CA ILE A 267 -6.81 4.69 -5.93
C ILE A 267 -7.47 3.31 -5.83
N PRO A 268 -7.44 2.63 -4.68
CA PRO A 268 -8.07 1.32 -4.51
C PRO A 268 -9.61 1.41 -4.33
N PRO A 269 -10.39 0.44 -4.85
CA PRO A 269 -11.85 0.39 -4.75
C PRO A 269 -12.34 -0.09 -3.38
N ILE A 270 -11.99 0.63 -2.31
CA ILE A 270 -12.13 0.16 -0.92
C ILE A 270 -12.83 1.17 0.00
N ILE A 271 -13.12 0.72 1.22
CA ILE A 271 -13.26 1.60 2.38
C ILE A 271 -11.90 1.68 3.08
N ASP A 272 -11.50 2.88 3.48
CA ASP A 272 -10.21 3.13 4.14
C ASP A 272 -10.18 2.53 5.56
N ALA A 273 -9.06 1.91 5.92
CA ALA A 273 -8.80 1.42 7.27
C ALA A 273 -8.62 2.57 8.28
N GLN A 274 -8.09 3.73 7.84
CA GLN A 274 -7.69 4.83 8.73
C GLN A 274 -8.87 5.65 9.26
N ASP A 275 -9.86 5.96 8.42
CA ASP A 275 -11.00 6.81 8.80
C ASP A 275 -12.38 6.28 8.41
N GLY A 276 -12.45 5.14 7.70
CA GLY A 276 -13.70 4.56 7.21
C GLY A 276 -14.33 5.29 6.02
N SER A 277 -13.60 6.22 5.37
CA SER A 277 -14.08 6.90 4.17
C SER A 277 -14.04 5.98 2.93
N PRO A 278 -14.97 6.15 1.97
CA PRO A 278 -14.93 5.42 0.71
C PRO A 278 -13.88 6.04 -0.22
N MET A 279 -12.96 5.20 -0.72
CA MET A 279 -11.94 5.63 -1.68
C MET A 279 -12.49 5.74 -3.11
N TRP A 280 -13.49 4.91 -3.44
CA TRP A 280 -14.31 5.01 -4.66
C TRP A 280 -15.78 5.16 -4.29
N GLU A 281 -16.57 5.79 -5.16
CA GLU A 281 -18.04 5.75 -5.05
C GLU A 281 -18.57 4.32 -5.06
N ALA A 282 -19.53 4.01 -4.18
CA ALA A 282 -19.99 2.64 -3.93
C ALA A 282 -20.56 1.94 -5.19
N ALA A 283 -21.13 2.71 -6.12
CA ALA A 283 -21.61 2.19 -7.42
C ALA A 283 -20.46 1.67 -8.30
N TYR A 284 -19.29 2.30 -8.24
CA TYR A 284 -18.09 1.86 -8.95
C TYR A 284 -17.44 0.66 -8.27
N ILE A 285 -17.36 0.63 -6.93
CA ILE A 285 -16.90 -0.56 -6.19
C ILE A 285 -17.78 -1.77 -6.55
N THR A 286 -19.11 -1.60 -6.52
CA THR A 286 -20.08 -2.65 -6.90
C THR A 286 -19.87 -3.15 -8.33
N THR A 287 -19.68 -2.22 -9.29
CA THR A 287 -19.49 -2.55 -10.70
C THR A 287 -18.16 -3.26 -10.94
N TYR A 288 -17.09 -2.79 -10.31
CA TYR A 288 -15.76 -3.38 -10.38
C TYR A 288 -15.72 -4.78 -9.78
N LYS A 289 -16.24 -4.97 -8.55
CA LYS A 289 -16.39 -6.28 -7.90
C LYS A 289 -17.09 -7.28 -8.81
N LYS A 290 -18.25 -6.90 -9.37
CA LYS A 290 -18.99 -7.75 -10.30
C LYS A 290 -18.14 -8.19 -11.51
N ILE A 291 -17.34 -7.30 -12.08
CA ILE A 291 -16.44 -7.65 -13.18
C ILE A 291 -15.34 -8.60 -12.71
N VAL A 292 -14.62 -8.29 -11.62
CA VAL A 292 -13.49 -9.14 -11.21
C VAL A 292 -13.92 -10.52 -10.69
N MET A 293 -15.06 -10.60 -9.98
CA MET A 293 -15.68 -11.87 -9.58
C MET A 293 -16.14 -12.67 -10.81
N GLN A 294 -16.68 -12.01 -11.84
CA GLN A 294 -17.05 -12.66 -13.10
C GLN A 294 -15.85 -13.24 -13.86
N TYR A 295 -14.63 -12.74 -13.63
CA TYR A 295 -13.39 -13.13 -14.33
C TYR A 295 -12.29 -13.66 -13.40
N ALA A 296 -12.66 -14.24 -12.26
CA ALA A 296 -11.72 -14.75 -11.24
C ALA A 296 -10.81 -15.91 -11.73
N ASP A 297 -11.18 -16.62 -12.81
CA ASP A 297 -10.36 -17.61 -13.51
C ASP A 297 -9.28 -16.98 -14.44
N VAL A 298 -9.46 -15.71 -14.82
CA VAL A 298 -8.61 -14.95 -15.74
C VAL A 298 -7.70 -14.00 -14.99
N ILE A 299 -8.24 -13.31 -14.00
CA ILE A 299 -7.49 -12.35 -13.18
C ILE A 299 -6.60 -13.12 -12.22
N LYS A 300 -5.38 -12.64 -12.03
CA LYS A 300 -4.34 -13.29 -11.23
C LYS A 300 -3.66 -12.38 -10.20
N ALA A 301 -3.84 -11.06 -10.33
CA ALA A 301 -3.43 -10.06 -9.35
C ALA A 301 -4.29 -8.80 -9.46
N GLN A 302 -4.42 -8.09 -8.35
CA GLN A 302 -5.02 -6.75 -8.25
C GLN A 302 -4.14 -5.90 -7.33
N ILE A 303 -3.46 -4.89 -7.86
CA ILE A 303 -2.41 -4.12 -7.15
C ILE A 303 -2.66 -2.61 -7.25
N PHE A 304 -2.65 -1.90 -6.12
CA PHE A 304 -2.97 -0.47 -6.01
C PHE A 304 -1.96 0.28 -5.10
N GLY A 305 -2.04 1.61 -5.10
CA GLY A 305 -1.23 2.52 -4.26
C GLY A 305 -2.11 3.35 -3.32
N HIS A 306 -1.92 4.66 -3.32
CA HIS A 306 -2.76 5.73 -2.76
C HIS A 306 -2.84 5.83 -1.22
N THR A 307 -2.85 4.69 -0.54
CA THR A 307 -3.04 4.63 0.91
C THR A 307 -1.75 4.84 1.70
N HIS A 308 -0.60 4.85 1.03
CA HIS A 308 0.75 4.79 1.62
C HIS A 308 0.93 3.61 2.61
N SER A 309 0.08 2.60 2.52
CA SER A 309 -0.10 1.56 3.54
C SER A 309 -0.10 0.19 2.89
N ILE A 310 0.79 -0.69 3.35
CA ILE A 310 0.94 -2.06 2.83
C ILE A 310 -0.20 -2.92 3.39
N GLU A 311 -1.24 -3.10 2.58
CA GLU A 311 -2.50 -3.70 3.04
C GLU A 311 -3.08 -4.66 1.99
N PHE A 312 -4.07 -5.46 2.40
CA PHE A 312 -4.88 -6.23 1.47
C PHE A 312 -6.37 -6.16 1.81
N ARG A 313 -7.21 -6.58 0.86
CA ARG A 313 -8.65 -6.78 1.00
C ARG A 313 -9.03 -8.14 0.42
N LEU A 314 -9.66 -8.99 1.24
CA LEU A 314 -10.18 -10.29 0.84
C LEU A 314 -11.59 -10.15 0.22
N PRO A 315 -11.81 -10.54 -1.06
CA PRO A 315 -13.14 -10.56 -1.66
C PRO A 315 -14.09 -11.49 -0.91
N LEU A 316 -15.30 -11.02 -0.63
CA LEU A 316 -16.34 -11.85 -0.02
C LEU A 316 -16.93 -12.83 -1.05
N THR A 317 -17.24 -14.05 -0.62
CA THR A 317 -18.08 -14.95 -1.43
C THR A 317 -19.53 -14.51 -1.36
N THR A 318 -20.38 -14.90 -2.31
CA THR A 318 -21.83 -14.61 -2.27
C THR A 318 -22.53 -15.17 -1.02
N GLU A 319 -21.96 -16.19 -0.39
CA GLU A 319 -22.43 -16.70 0.90
C GLU A 319 -22.05 -15.74 2.04
N MET A 320 -20.80 -15.28 2.10
CA MET A 320 -20.33 -14.28 3.06
C MET A 320 -21.08 -12.94 2.91
N GLU A 321 -21.33 -12.46 1.69
CA GLU A 321 -22.14 -11.25 1.44
C GLU A 321 -23.60 -11.36 1.93
N SER A 322 -24.09 -12.58 2.21
CA SER A 322 -25.44 -12.84 2.71
C SER A 322 -25.51 -13.07 4.23
N GLN A 323 -24.35 -13.17 4.89
CA GLN A 323 -24.21 -13.34 6.33
C GLN A 323 -24.15 -11.98 7.03
N ASP A 324 -24.31 -11.97 8.35
CA ASP A 324 -23.97 -10.81 9.16
C ASP A 324 -22.44 -10.57 9.06
N PRO A 325 -21.93 -9.34 8.84
CA PRO A 325 -20.50 -9.03 8.81
C PRO A 325 -19.69 -9.64 9.97
N ASP A 326 -20.36 -9.81 11.10
CA ASP A 326 -19.94 -10.61 12.24
C ASP A 326 -19.51 -12.03 11.83
N GLU A 327 -20.42 -12.83 11.31
CA GLU A 327 -20.20 -14.25 11.02
C GLU A 327 -19.07 -14.44 10.00
N VAL A 328 -18.94 -13.49 9.06
CA VAL A 328 -17.95 -13.47 7.98
C VAL A 328 -16.48 -13.55 8.44
N ILE A 329 -16.08 -12.80 9.48
CA ILE A 329 -14.64 -12.70 9.86
C ILE A 329 -14.11 -13.90 10.66
N ALA A 330 -14.97 -14.63 11.36
CA ALA A 330 -14.56 -15.81 12.14
C ALA A 330 -15.06 -17.15 11.56
N ALA A 331 -15.67 -17.12 10.38
CA ALA A 331 -16.05 -18.33 9.66
C ALA A 331 -14.78 -19.10 9.27
N ASP A 332 -14.58 -20.23 9.96
CA ASP A 332 -13.51 -21.18 9.70
C ASP A 332 -13.82 -21.94 8.40
N ASN A 333 -13.57 -21.24 7.29
CA ASN A 333 -13.91 -21.62 5.93
C ASN A 333 -12.77 -22.44 5.29
N GLU A 334 -12.08 -23.30 6.05
CA GLU A 334 -10.98 -24.16 5.57
C GLU A 334 -11.34 -24.97 4.30
N ASP A 335 -12.60 -25.35 4.14
CA ASP A 335 -13.10 -26.08 2.95
C ASP A 335 -13.45 -25.19 1.74
N GLN A 336 -13.48 -23.85 1.87
CA GLN A 336 -13.86 -22.92 0.79
C GLN A 336 -12.64 -22.49 -0.06
N ASN A 337 -12.26 -23.34 -1.02
CA ASN A 337 -11.27 -22.97 -2.03
C ASN A 337 -11.88 -22.04 -3.10
N SER A 338 -11.96 -20.75 -2.77
CA SER A 338 -12.44 -19.68 -3.66
C SER A 338 -11.37 -19.26 -4.67
N GLN A 339 -11.76 -19.08 -5.94
CA GLN A 339 -10.89 -18.52 -6.98
C GLN A 339 -10.82 -16.97 -6.97
N LEU A 340 -11.54 -16.31 -6.06
CA LEU A 340 -11.55 -14.85 -5.99
C LEU A 340 -10.17 -14.28 -5.64
N VAL A 341 -9.73 -13.26 -6.35
CA VAL A 341 -8.36 -12.74 -6.24
C VAL A 341 -8.28 -11.64 -5.16
N PRO A 342 -7.46 -11.78 -4.11
CA PRO A 342 -7.23 -10.70 -3.15
C PRO A 342 -6.73 -9.42 -3.82
N LEU A 343 -7.09 -8.27 -3.23
CA LEU A 343 -6.65 -6.96 -3.69
C LEU A 343 -5.59 -6.43 -2.73
N PHE A 344 -4.48 -5.92 -3.26
CA PHE A 344 -3.35 -5.45 -2.46
C PHE A 344 -3.10 -3.95 -2.69
N MET A 345 -2.75 -3.25 -1.61
CA MET A 345 -2.20 -1.89 -1.62
C MET A 345 -0.72 -1.95 -1.27
N SER A 346 0.04 -1.01 -1.82
CA SER A 346 1.51 -1.00 -1.77
C SER A 346 2.10 0.11 -0.91
N ALA A 347 3.38 -0.06 -0.58
CA ALA A 347 4.18 0.94 0.11
C ALA A 347 4.38 2.22 -0.71
N ALA A 348 4.52 3.34 0.00
CA ALA A 348 4.93 4.62 -0.58
C ALA A 348 6.44 4.88 -0.38
N ILE A 349 7.04 5.57 -1.35
CA ILE A 349 8.35 6.20 -1.15
C ILE A 349 8.22 7.53 -0.37
N SER A 350 7.09 8.25 -0.50
CA SER A 350 6.83 9.44 0.31
C SER A 350 6.61 9.10 1.79
N PRO A 351 7.33 9.74 2.73
CA PRO A 351 7.13 9.62 4.18
C PRO A 351 6.17 10.69 4.75
N ILE A 352 5.32 11.31 3.91
CA ILE A 352 4.43 12.41 4.33
C ILE A 352 3.44 12.00 5.42
N PHE A 353 2.98 10.75 5.43
CA PHE A 353 2.07 10.21 6.47
C PHE A 353 2.83 9.49 7.60
N TYR A 354 4.12 9.78 7.76
CA TYR A 354 5.00 9.21 8.80
C TYR A 354 5.26 7.70 8.68
N ASN A 355 4.84 7.06 7.59
CA ASN A 355 5.36 5.76 7.14
C ASN A 355 6.88 5.85 6.87
N ASN A 356 7.58 4.72 6.95
CA ASN A 356 8.93 4.64 6.37
C ASN A 356 8.82 4.63 4.83
N PRO A 357 9.75 5.28 4.10
CA PRO A 357 9.92 5.08 2.67
C PRO A 357 10.19 3.61 2.37
N ALA A 358 9.40 3.01 1.47
CA ALA A 358 9.51 1.61 1.11
C ALA A 358 9.07 1.32 -0.33
N PHE A 359 9.61 0.23 -0.89
CA PHE A 359 9.21 -0.36 -2.17
C PHE A 359 9.00 -1.87 -2.00
N MET A 360 8.38 -2.51 -2.99
CA MET A 360 7.99 -3.92 -2.91
C MET A 360 8.60 -4.74 -4.06
N VAL A 361 8.89 -6.01 -3.78
CA VAL A 361 9.16 -7.03 -4.79
C VAL A 361 8.08 -8.11 -4.66
N TRP A 362 7.39 -8.41 -5.75
CA TRP A 362 6.38 -9.48 -5.80
C TRP A 362 6.95 -10.71 -6.50
N ASP A 363 6.73 -11.88 -5.91
CA ASP A 363 7.10 -13.17 -6.47
C ASP A 363 5.86 -13.81 -7.13
N PHE A 364 5.97 -14.32 -8.36
CA PHE A 364 4.87 -14.97 -9.07
C PHE A 364 5.28 -16.23 -9.84
N ASP A 365 4.36 -17.19 -9.96
CA ASP A 365 4.60 -18.44 -10.69
C ASP A 365 4.60 -18.19 -12.23
N PRO A 366 5.64 -18.58 -12.98
CA PRO A 366 5.74 -18.29 -14.42
C PRO A 366 4.78 -19.12 -15.30
N SER A 367 4.10 -20.12 -14.74
CA SER A 367 3.23 -21.06 -15.45
C SER A 367 1.75 -20.80 -15.19
N THR A 368 1.37 -20.48 -13.95
CA THR A 368 -0.01 -20.18 -13.53
C THR A 368 -0.28 -18.68 -13.42
N TYR A 369 0.77 -17.87 -13.27
CA TYR A 369 0.77 -16.43 -13.01
C TYR A 369 0.13 -16.02 -11.68
N ASP A 370 -0.13 -16.95 -10.77
CA ASP A 370 -0.59 -16.62 -9.41
C ASP A 370 0.52 -15.88 -8.63
N LEU A 371 0.15 -14.88 -7.83
CA LEU A 371 1.07 -14.25 -6.89
C LEU A 371 1.40 -15.23 -5.75
N LEU A 372 2.69 -15.41 -5.49
CA LEU A 372 3.22 -16.32 -4.48
C LEU A 372 3.48 -15.56 -3.17
N ASP A 373 4.19 -14.44 -3.25
CA ASP A 373 4.62 -13.68 -2.07
C ASP A 373 4.91 -12.21 -2.41
N PHE A 374 5.14 -11.39 -1.39
CA PHE A 374 5.78 -10.09 -1.54
C PHE A 374 6.82 -9.85 -0.44
N THR A 375 7.89 -9.13 -0.80
CA THR A 375 8.93 -8.66 0.11
C THR A 375 8.96 -7.14 0.12
N VAL A 376 8.92 -6.55 1.31
CA VAL A 376 8.99 -5.10 1.50
C VAL A 376 10.41 -4.71 1.88
N TYR A 377 10.96 -3.75 1.16
CA TYR A 377 12.25 -3.12 1.45
C TYR A 377 12.02 -1.67 1.79
N GLY A 378 12.67 -1.17 2.85
CA GLY A 378 12.46 0.20 3.31
C GLY A 378 13.63 0.73 4.11
N THR A 379 13.54 1.99 4.52
CA THR A 379 14.56 2.66 5.31
C THR A 379 13.95 3.54 6.41
N ASN A 380 14.60 3.56 7.57
CA ASN A 380 14.30 4.54 8.62
C ASN A 380 15.07 5.83 8.31
N ILE A 381 14.37 6.97 8.20
CA ILE A 381 14.98 8.26 7.84
C ILE A 381 15.32 9.15 9.04
N SER A 382 15.21 8.64 10.27
CA SER A 382 15.49 9.42 11.50
C SER A 382 16.96 9.78 11.73
N ASP A 383 17.91 9.00 11.20
CA ASP A 383 19.35 9.24 11.35
C ASP A 383 20.03 9.77 10.06
N GLN A 384 19.24 10.04 9.02
CA GLN A 384 19.66 10.50 7.68
C GLN A 384 20.64 9.59 6.92
N SER A 385 20.99 8.41 7.43
CA SER A 385 21.97 7.53 6.77
C SER A 385 21.39 6.69 5.62
N LEU A 386 20.05 6.63 5.51
CA LEU A 386 19.30 5.88 4.50
C LEU A 386 19.75 4.42 4.39
N ASN A 387 19.86 3.75 5.54
CA ASN A 387 20.10 2.30 5.58
C ASN A 387 18.84 1.59 5.08
N TRP A 388 18.83 1.23 3.79
CA TRP A 388 17.80 0.39 3.21
C TRP A 388 18.02 -1.08 3.57
N GLU A 389 16.96 -1.75 4.00
CA GLU A 389 16.98 -3.16 4.37
C GLU A 389 15.67 -3.88 3.99
N MET A 390 15.66 -5.20 4.09
CA MET A 390 14.44 -6.00 4.00
C MET A 390 13.69 -5.91 5.33
N LEU A 391 12.46 -5.40 5.30
CA LEU A 391 11.63 -5.20 6.49
C LEU A 391 10.84 -6.47 6.84
N PHE A 392 10.16 -7.05 5.84
CA PHE A 392 9.48 -8.34 5.97
C PHE A 392 9.15 -8.97 4.61
N LYS A 393 8.90 -10.28 4.62
CA LYS A 393 8.33 -11.07 3.52
C LYS A 393 6.99 -11.66 3.98
N ALA A 394 5.94 -11.58 3.16
CA ALA A 394 4.57 -11.83 3.60
C ALA A 394 4.34 -13.26 4.09
N SER A 395 4.90 -14.28 3.42
CA SER A 395 4.85 -15.68 3.90
C SER A 395 5.36 -15.85 5.33
N THR A 396 6.45 -15.17 5.69
CA THR A 396 7.05 -15.25 7.03
C THR A 396 6.29 -14.41 8.05
N ALA A 397 5.89 -13.19 7.69
CA ALA A 397 5.20 -12.27 8.59
C ALA A 397 3.76 -12.70 8.91
N TYR A 398 3.07 -13.33 7.95
CA TYR A 398 1.67 -13.73 8.04
C TYR A 398 1.49 -15.24 8.15
N ASN A 399 2.58 -16.02 8.14
CA ASN A 399 2.58 -17.49 8.21
C ASN A 399 1.67 -18.13 7.13
N VAL A 400 1.82 -17.65 5.89
CA VAL A 400 1.07 -18.10 4.70
C VAL A 400 2.01 -18.73 3.67
N SER A 401 1.51 -19.70 2.90
CA SER A 401 2.25 -20.37 1.82
C SER A 401 2.03 -19.77 0.42
N SER A 402 1.05 -18.88 0.28
CA SER A 402 0.81 -18.11 -0.94
C SER A 402 -0.04 -16.86 -0.63
N LEU A 403 -0.18 -15.95 -1.60
CA LEU A 403 -1.12 -14.83 -1.55
C LEU A 403 -2.54 -15.18 -2.07
N SER A 404 -2.89 -16.47 -2.08
CA SER A 404 -4.20 -16.95 -2.52
C SER A 404 -5.32 -16.62 -1.52
N TRP A 405 -6.58 -16.64 -1.98
CA TRP A 405 -7.75 -16.35 -1.15
C TRP A 405 -7.79 -17.17 0.13
N SER A 406 -7.56 -18.48 0.03
CA SER A 406 -7.63 -19.40 1.16
C SER A 406 -6.57 -19.08 2.22
N GLU A 407 -5.34 -18.82 1.79
CA GLU A 407 -4.25 -18.49 2.72
C GLU A 407 -4.45 -17.13 3.40
N MET A 408 -4.89 -16.12 2.65
CA MET A 408 -5.22 -14.80 3.23
C MET A 408 -6.44 -14.87 4.16
N ASN A 409 -7.41 -15.76 3.90
CA ASN A 409 -8.50 -16.06 4.82
C ASN A 409 -8.01 -16.76 6.10
N ASN A 410 -7.11 -17.73 5.99
CA ASN A 410 -6.51 -18.43 7.13
C ASN A 410 -5.74 -17.45 8.05
N PHE A 411 -5.05 -16.47 7.46
CA PHE A 411 -4.44 -15.36 8.18
C PHE A 411 -5.49 -14.51 8.92
N ILE A 412 -6.58 -14.10 8.27
CA ILE A 412 -7.66 -13.31 8.94
C ILE A 412 -8.31 -14.10 10.08
N VAL A 413 -8.59 -15.40 9.90
CA VAL A 413 -9.16 -16.27 10.94
C VAL A 413 -8.22 -16.39 12.14
N THR A 414 -6.89 -16.35 11.91
CA THR A 414 -5.89 -16.30 12.98
C THR A 414 -5.87 -14.92 13.66
N ALA A 415 -5.86 -13.84 12.88
CA ALA A 415 -5.89 -12.46 13.38
C ALA A 415 -7.15 -12.14 14.19
N ALA A 416 -8.29 -12.76 13.85
CA ALA A 416 -9.53 -12.66 14.62
C ALA A 416 -9.48 -13.33 16.00
N ARG A 417 -8.45 -14.13 16.29
CA ARG A 417 -8.25 -14.90 17.52
C ARG A 417 -7.03 -14.45 18.33
N ASP A 418 -6.14 -13.64 17.76
CA ASP A 418 -4.91 -13.14 18.41
C ASP A 418 -4.62 -11.68 18.03
N SER A 419 -4.71 -10.76 19.00
CA SER A 419 -4.46 -9.33 18.76
C SER A 419 -3.05 -9.06 18.27
N ALA A 420 -2.05 -9.85 18.70
CA ALA A 420 -0.66 -9.64 18.33
C ALA A 420 -0.43 -9.77 16.81
N VAL A 421 -1.26 -10.56 16.13
CA VAL A 421 -1.23 -10.70 14.66
C VAL A 421 -1.80 -9.44 13.97
N VAL A 422 -2.85 -8.83 14.54
CA VAL A 422 -3.40 -7.54 14.06
C VAL A 422 -2.41 -6.40 14.34
N GLU A 423 -1.77 -6.39 15.52
CA GLU A 423 -0.73 -5.42 15.90
C GLU A 423 0.48 -5.50 14.94
N GLN A 424 0.92 -6.72 14.59
CA GLN A 424 2.01 -6.94 13.66
C GLN A 424 1.65 -6.57 12.21
N TYR A 425 0.42 -6.86 11.77
CA TYR A 425 -0.10 -6.42 10.47
C TYR A 425 -0.16 -4.90 10.37
N TYR A 426 -0.71 -4.25 11.40
CA TYR A 426 -0.74 -2.81 11.52
C TYR A 426 0.67 -2.22 11.45
N TYR A 427 1.64 -2.75 12.22
CA TYR A 427 3.03 -2.27 12.19
C TYR A 427 3.70 -2.44 10.83
N ASN A 428 3.43 -3.56 10.15
CA ASN A 428 3.90 -3.81 8.78
C ASN A 428 3.27 -2.86 7.76
N SER A 429 2.01 -2.43 7.97
CA SER A 429 1.28 -1.55 7.04
C SER A 429 1.99 -0.21 6.82
N GLN A 430 2.57 0.39 7.86
CA GLN A 430 3.31 1.66 7.76
C GLN A 430 4.82 1.46 7.52
N ALA A 431 5.18 0.33 6.89
CA ALA A 431 6.56 -0.09 6.64
C ALA A 431 7.43 -0.07 7.92
N GLN A 432 6.88 -0.55 9.04
CA GLN A 432 7.58 -0.67 10.33
C GLN A 432 8.07 0.68 10.90
N SER A 433 7.36 1.78 10.61
CA SER A 433 7.71 3.11 11.12
C SER A 433 7.67 3.19 12.65
N TYR A 434 8.76 3.68 13.26
CA TYR A 434 8.82 3.92 14.70
C TYR A 434 7.96 5.12 15.17
N LEU A 435 7.47 5.94 14.23
CA LEU A 435 6.55 7.05 14.51
C LEU A 435 5.08 6.62 14.53
N GLN A 436 4.80 5.38 14.13
CA GLN A 436 3.48 4.81 14.17
C GLN A 436 2.98 4.65 15.62
N THR A 437 1.74 5.06 15.88
CA THR A 437 1.09 4.93 17.19
C THR A 437 0.77 3.47 17.50
N THR A 438 0.94 2.99 18.72
CA THR A 438 0.61 1.60 19.08
C THR A 438 -0.88 1.28 18.89
N CYS A 439 -1.19 0.19 18.16
CA CYS A 439 -2.56 -0.28 17.91
C CYS A 439 -3.00 -1.32 18.93
N GLU A 440 -2.90 -1.00 20.22
CA GLU A 440 -3.18 -1.94 21.32
C GLU A 440 -4.64 -1.89 21.81
N ASP A 441 -5.40 -0.86 21.43
CA ASP A 441 -6.78 -0.69 21.87
C ASP A 441 -7.79 -1.40 20.95
N SER A 442 -8.92 -1.81 21.53
CA SER A 442 -9.94 -2.59 20.82
C SER A 442 -10.56 -1.86 19.61
N VAL A 443 -10.52 -0.53 19.55
CA VAL A 443 -11.04 0.23 18.40
C VAL A 443 -10.07 0.12 17.23
N CYS A 444 -8.78 0.42 17.46
CA CYS A 444 -7.75 0.30 16.43
C CYS A 444 -7.66 -1.13 15.88
N LEU A 445 -7.61 -2.12 16.77
CA LEU A 445 -7.55 -3.53 16.40
C LEU A 445 -8.79 -3.99 15.60
N THR A 446 -10.00 -3.56 16.00
CA THR A 446 -11.23 -3.91 15.26
C THR A 446 -11.28 -3.21 13.91
N TRP A 447 -10.80 -1.96 13.79
CA TRP A 447 -10.66 -1.27 12.50
C TRP A 447 -9.79 -2.08 11.55
N TYR A 448 -8.55 -2.41 11.93
CA TYR A 448 -7.63 -3.13 11.05
C TYR A 448 -8.07 -4.57 10.75
N LEU A 449 -8.69 -5.28 11.71
CA LEU A 449 -9.26 -6.60 11.44
C LEU A 449 -10.44 -6.53 10.46
N CYS A 450 -11.38 -5.60 10.66
CA CYS A 450 -12.49 -5.40 9.73
C CYS A 450 -12.00 -4.94 8.36
N SER A 451 -10.93 -4.14 8.29
CA SER A 451 -10.43 -3.63 7.01
C SER A 451 -9.87 -4.72 6.11
N MET A 452 -9.40 -5.86 6.65
CA MET A 452 -8.91 -6.98 5.84
C MET A 452 -9.98 -7.59 4.91
N MET A 453 -11.28 -7.38 5.18
CA MET A 453 -12.38 -7.81 4.30
C MET A 453 -12.74 -6.72 3.29
N TRP A 454 -13.05 -7.11 2.04
CA TRP A 454 -13.40 -6.17 0.99
C TRP A 454 -14.86 -5.72 1.07
N TRP A 455 -15.14 -4.69 1.87
CA TRP A 455 -16.46 -4.04 1.98
C TRP A 455 -16.82 -3.19 0.75
N THR A 456 -18.10 -2.84 0.59
CA THR A 456 -18.59 -2.02 -0.54
C THR A 456 -19.02 -0.63 -0.09
N THR A 457 -19.61 -0.51 1.11
CA THR A 457 -20.08 0.75 1.67
C THR A 457 -19.47 1.03 3.05
N PRO A 458 -19.37 2.31 3.47
CA PRO A 458 -19.02 2.66 4.85
C PRO A 458 -19.97 2.05 5.88
N GLU A 459 -21.24 1.82 5.52
CA GLU A 459 -22.23 1.15 6.35
C GLU A 459 -21.87 -0.33 6.62
N ASP A 460 -21.46 -1.09 5.59
CA ASP A 460 -21.03 -2.49 5.75
C ASP A 460 -19.80 -2.58 6.66
N TYR A 461 -18.82 -1.70 6.43
CA TYR A 461 -17.62 -1.61 7.27
C TYR A 461 -18.00 -1.25 8.73
N THR A 462 -18.85 -0.23 8.92
CA THR A 462 -19.29 0.18 10.26
C THR A 462 -20.09 -0.90 10.98
N ALA A 463 -20.85 -1.73 10.27
CA ALA A 463 -21.54 -2.88 10.85
C ALA A 463 -20.55 -3.88 11.46
N CYS A 464 -19.48 -4.22 10.73
CA CYS A 464 -18.38 -5.04 11.27
C CYS A 464 -17.76 -4.45 12.54
N LEU A 465 -17.52 -3.14 12.58
CA LEU A 465 -16.96 -2.45 13.76
C LEU A 465 -17.89 -2.48 14.97
N ALA A 466 -19.21 -2.35 14.74
CA ALA A 466 -20.21 -2.29 15.80
C ALA A 466 -20.28 -3.57 16.64
N ALA A 467 -19.76 -4.69 16.11
CA ALA A 467 -19.73 -5.99 16.74
C ALA A 467 -18.38 -6.39 17.36
N GLY A 468 -17.40 -5.48 17.38
CA GLY A 468 -16.01 -5.66 17.84
C GLY A 468 -15.85 -6.20 19.28
N SER A 469 -16.14 -7.48 19.45
CA SER A 469 -16.19 -8.21 20.74
C SER A 469 -15.30 -9.46 20.74
N ARG A 470 -14.46 -9.60 19.71
CA ARG A 470 -13.80 -10.87 19.34
C ARG A 470 -12.35 -11.00 19.76
N LEU A 471 -11.65 -9.88 19.90
CA LEU A 471 -10.27 -9.87 20.34
C LEU A 471 -10.25 -9.99 21.87
N GLU A 472 -10.31 -11.23 22.34
CA GLU A 472 -9.96 -11.55 23.73
C GLU A 472 -8.51 -11.13 23.97
N SER A 473 -8.28 -10.25 24.95
CA SER A 473 -6.91 -9.83 25.26
C SER A 473 -6.09 -11.04 25.69
N SER A 474 -4.95 -11.27 25.01
CA SER A 474 -3.97 -12.32 25.32
C SER A 474 -3.46 -12.28 26.77
N ALA A 475 -3.64 -11.15 27.47
CA ALA A 475 -3.45 -10.95 28.91
C ALA A 475 -4.27 -11.88 29.84
N ALA A 476 -5.21 -12.68 29.32
CA ALA A 476 -6.09 -13.55 30.10
C ALA A 476 -5.72 -15.05 30.11
N MET A 477 -4.50 -15.44 29.70
CA MET A 477 -4.04 -16.83 29.94
C MET A 477 -3.98 -17.14 31.43
N SER A 478 -4.92 -17.97 31.87
CA SER A 478 -5.18 -18.26 33.27
C SER A 478 -4.09 -19.18 33.84
N PHE A 479 -3.34 -18.68 34.83
CA PHE A 479 -2.43 -19.53 35.61
C PHE A 479 -3.20 -20.71 36.21
N PRO A 480 -2.79 -21.97 35.97
CA PRO A 480 -3.40 -23.11 36.64
C PRO A 480 -2.99 -23.08 38.13
N LEU A 481 -3.96 -22.77 39.00
CA LEU A 481 -3.80 -22.89 40.45
C LEU A 481 -3.39 -24.33 40.79
N PRO A 482 -2.22 -24.56 41.44
CA PRO A 482 -1.77 -25.91 41.74
C PRO A 482 -2.65 -26.51 42.84
N LEU A 483 -3.40 -27.57 42.50
CA LEU A 483 -4.00 -28.46 43.50
C LEU A 483 -2.88 -29.06 44.36
N THR A 484 -2.66 -28.50 45.54
CA THR A 484 -1.84 -29.10 46.58
C THR A 484 -2.75 -29.75 47.61
N LEU A 485 -2.50 -31.05 47.84
CA LEU A 485 -3.39 -31.94 48.57
C LEU A 485 -3.54 -31.56 50.05
N LEU A 486 -4.78 -31.70 50.54
CA LEU A 486 -5.06 -32.01 51.94
C LEU A 486 -4.39 -33.36 52.31
N MET A 487 -3.63 -33.43 53.41
CA MET A 487 -3.44 -34.60 54.29
C MET A 487 -2.41 -34.30 55.41
N ILE A 488 -2.51 -35.03 56.55
CA ILE A 488 -1.60 -34.99 57.74
C ILE A 488 -1.76 -33.72 58.61
N SER A 489 -1.94 -33.74 59.94
CA SER A 489 -2.17 -34.83 60.92
C SER A 489 -3.07 -34.33 62.06
N THR A 490 -3.73 -35.27 62.74
CA THR A 490 -4.45 -35.08 64.01
C THR A 490 -3.52 -34.94 65.23
N ILE A 491 -4.15 -34.60 66.37
CA ILE A 491 -3.80 -34.93 67.79
C ILE A 491 -3.14 -33.85 68.69
N LEU A 492 -4.01 -33.34 69.58
CA LEU A 492 -3.83 -32.99 71.01
C LEU A 492 -3.11 -31.69 71.48
N ASN A 493 -3.94 -30.87 72.14
CA ASN A 493 -3.87 -30.49 73.58
C ASN A 493 -3.42 -29.08 74.01
N LEU A 494 -4.33 -28.43 74.77
CA LEU A 494 -4.09 -27.77 76.08
C LEU A 494 -3.20 -26.50 76.08
N TRP A 495 -3.70 -25.26 76.25
CA TRP A 495 -4.43 -24.76 77.43
C TRP A 495 -5.21 -23.45 77.19
N LEU A 496 -5.98 -23.05 78.22
CA LEU A 496 -6.70 -21.77 78.32
C LEU A 496 -5.73 -20.58 78.44
N TRP A 497 -6.09 -19.42 77.87
CA TRP A 497 -6.68 -18.27 78.61
C TRP A 497 -7.32 -17.28 77.62
#